data_AF-A0A2V6B1U0-F1
#
_entry.id   AF-A0A2V6B1U0-F1
#
_cell.length_a   1.000
_cell.length_b   1.000
_cell.length_c   1.000
_cell.angle_alpha   90.00
_cell.angle_beta   90.00
_cell.angle_gamma   90.00
#
_symmetry.space_group_name_H-M   'P 1'
#
loop_
_entity.id
_entity.type
_entity.pdbx_description
1 polymer ?
#
loop_
_entity_poly.entity_id
_entity_poly.type
_entity_poly.pdbx_seq_one_letter_code
_entity_poly.pdbx_strand_id
1 'polypeptide(L)'
;MSRLALINEFLGIPPNASEHGYQIDAIIEFCHWFMGALFIGWFVFFIYVLFRYHRSRHPVADHEGVTSGISTHLEFAVVLIEAVLLVGFAVPLWAKRVNQFPETRDAILVHTVGQQFNWTFHLPGPDGTFGRRDVDLVSNSNPLGLDNNDPAAKDDIVVPGELHVPVNRSVIIELSSKDVIHNFCLPHMRIAQDAIPGSIIPMWFKPVKTGTYEVICGQLCGLGHYSMKGS
;
A
#
# COMPACT_ATOMS: atom_id res chain seq x y z
N MET A 1 -11.37 3.93 -20.63
CA MET A 1 -11.01 5.02 -19.70
C MET A 1 -12.30 5.43 -18.99
N SER A 2 -12.48 5.07 -17.72
CA SER A 2 -13.67 5.54 -16.97
C SER A 2 -13.51 7.03 -16.68
N ARG A 3 -14.59 7.80 -16.85
CA ARG A 3 -14.63 9.26 -16.71
C ARG A 3 -14.33 9.79 -15.28
N LEU A 4 -13.97 8.91 -14.35
CA LEU A 4 -13.75 9.24 -12.96
C LEU A 4 -12.28 9.64 -12.69
N ALA A 5 -11.29 9.02 -13.34
CA ALA A 5 -9.86 9.19 -13.01
C ALA A 5 -9.22 10.59 -13.21
N LEU A 6 -9.98 11.66 -13.47
CA LEU A 6 -9.53 13.04 -13.71
C LEU A 6 -8.62 13.59 -12.60
N ILE A 7 -9.00 13.45 -11.33
CA ILE A 7 -8.21 14.03 -10.22
C ILE A 7 -6.93 13.23 -9.95
N ASN A 8 -6.99 11.90 -10.07
CA ASN A 8 -5.83 11.04 -9.88
C ASN A 8 -4.78 11.29 -10.98
N GLU A 9 -5.23 11.44 -12.24
CA GLU A 9 -4.38 11.83 -13.35
C GLU A 9 -3.82 13.24 -13.17
N PHE A 10 -4.65 14.20 -12.75
CA PHE A 10 -4.22 15.58 -12.45
C PHE A 10 -3.15 15.64 -11.34
N LEU A 11 -3.28 14.83 -10.30
CA LEU A 11 -2.31 14.72 -9.20
C LEU A 11 -1.04 13.93 -9.58
N GLY A 12 -0.95 13.43 -10.81
CA GLY A 12 0.21 12.69 -11.29
C GLY A 12 0.34 11.29 -10.69
N ILE A 13 -0.76 10.69 -10.24
CA ILE A 13 -0.75 9.32 -9.74
C ILE A 13 -0.39 8.38 -10.90
N PRO A 14 0.60 7.48 -10.74
CA PRO A 14 1.00 6.58 -11.81
C PRO A 14 -0.17 5.72 -12.32
N PRO A 15 -0.24 5.41 -13.63
CA PRO A 15 -1.35 4.65 -14.19
C PRO A 15 -1.44 3.27 -13.55
N ASN A 16 -2.65 2.90 -13.13
CA ASN A 16 -2.90 1.58 -12.56
C ASN A 16 -2.67 0.45 -13.59
N ALA A 17 -2.00 -0.60 -13.13
CA ALA A 17 -1.68 -1.82 -13.86
C ALA A 17 -2.08 -3.10 -13.10
N SER A 18 -2.78 -3.01 -11.95
CA SER A 18 -3.31 -4.17 -11.23
C SER A 18 -4.85 -4.21 -11.21
N GLU A 19 -5.40 -5.42 -11.08
CA GLU A 19 -6.85 -5.64 -11.01
C GLU A 19 -7.49 -4.93 -9.80
N HIS A 20 -6.87 -5.04 -8.62
CA HIS A 20 -7.40 -4.43 -7.40
C HIS A 20 -7.09 -2.93 -7.29
N GLY A 21 -6.10 -2.42 -8.04
CA GLY A 21 -5.73 -1.01 -8.02
C GLY A 21 -6.86 -0.07 -8.45
N TYR A 22 -7.82 -0.55 -9.24
CA TYR A 22 -9.00 0.25 -9.62
C TYR A 22 -9.88 0.63 -8.42
N GLN A 23 -10.02 -0.26 -7.44
CA GLN A 23 -10.80 0.02 -6.23
C GLN A 23 -10.07 1.06 -5.35
N ILE A 24 -8.75 0.94 -5.26
CA ILE A 24 -7.91 1.90 -4.53
C ILE A 24 -7.97 3.28 -5.20
N ASP A 25 -7.84 3.35 -6.52
CA ASP A 25 -7.96 4.61 -7.27
C ASP A 25 -9.31 5.28 -7.05
N ALA A 26 -10.42 4.51 -7.04
CA ALA A 26 -11.76 5.04 -6.79
C ALA A 26 -11.90 5.61 -5.37
N ILE A 27 -11.34 4.94 -4.35
CA ILE A 27 -11.35 5.43 -2.97
C ILE A 27 -10.50 6.70 -2.85
N ILE A 28 -9.30 6.72 -3.45
CA ILE A 28 -8.42 7.89 -3.46
C ILE A 28 -9.14 9.08 -4.09
N GLU A 29 -9.79 8.88 -5.23
CA GLU A 29 -10.54 9.93 -5.91
C GLU A 29 -11.71 10.45 -5.05
N PHE A 30 -12.51 9.54 -4.49
CA PHE A 30 -13.60 9.90 -3.59
C PHE A 30 -13.08 10.73 -2.40
N CYS A 31 -12.00 10.28 -1.76
CA CYS A 31 -11.38 10.99 -0.64
C CYS A 31 -10.95 12.41 -1.05
N HIS A 32 -10.32 12.59 -2.21
CA HIS A 32 -9.89 13.91 -2.65
C HIS A 32 -11.08 14.85 -2.89
N TRP A 33 -12.14 14.37 -3.55
CA TRP A 33 -13.35 15.18 -3.76
C TRP A 33 -14.05 15.51 -2.45
N PHE A 34 -14.17 14.54 -1.56
CA PHE A 34 -14.78 14.73 -0.24
C PHE A 34 -14.01 15.75 0.59
N MET A 35 -12.69 15.61 0.67
CA MET A 35 -11.82 16.55 1.38
C MET A 35 -11.85 17.94 0.74
N GLY A 36 -11.89 18.04 -0.59
CA GLY A 36 -12.05 19.30 -1.30
C GLY A 36 -13.37 20.01 -0.97
N ALA A 37 -14.48 19.27 -0.92
CA ALA A 37 -15.78 19.82 -0.54
C ALA A 37 -15.79 20.31 0.92
N LEU A 38 -15.23 19.52 1.84
CA LEU A 38 -15.08 19.94 3.24
C LEU A 38 -14.20 21.19 3.35
N PHE A 39 -13.06 21.22 2.67
CA PHE A 39 -12.16 22.36 2.66
C PHE A 39 -12.88 23.64 2.20
N ILE A 40 -13.60 23.59 1.08
CA ILE A 40 -14.35 24.74 0.57
C ILE A 40 -15.44 25.16 1.58
N GLY A 41 -16.20 24.21 2.11
CA GLY A 41 -17.26 24.49 3.09
C GLY A 41 -16.73 25.18 4.36
N TRP A 42 -15.69 24.61 4.96
CA TRP A 42 -15.04 25.17 6.14
C TRP A 42 -14.35 26.49 5.86
N PHE A 43 -13.72 26.63 4.69
CA PHE A 43 -13.09 27.89 4.28
C PHE A 43 -14.13 29.01 4.10
N VAL A 44 -15.25 28.74 3.43
CA VAL A 44 -16.35 29.70 3.29
C VAL A 44 -16.94 30.06 4.65
N PHE A 45 -17.16 29.08 5.53
CA PHE A 45 -17.65 29.33 6.88
C PHE A 45 -16.67 30.18 7.70
N PHE A 46 -15.37 29.88 7.63
CA PHE A 46 -14.31 30.66 8.28
C PHE A 46 -14.31 32.11 7.79
N ILE A 47 -14.32 32.33 6.48
CA ILE A 47 -14.40 33.65 5.87
C ILE A 47 -15.69 34.37 6.29
N TYR A 48 -16.83 33.68 6.29
CA TYR A 48 -18.09 34.23 6.78
C TYR A 48 -17.98 34.68 8.23
N VAL A 49 -17.41 33.86 9.12
CA VAL A 49 -17.23 34.21 10.54
C VAL A 49 -16.35 35.45 10.69
N LEU A 50 -15.23 35.52 9.97
CA LEU A 50 -14.35 36.70 9.98
C LEU A 50 -15.09 37.97 9.56
N PHE A 51 -15.89 37.93 8.48
CA PHE A 51 -16.62 39.11 8.00
C PHE A 51 -17.85 39.46 8.83
N ARG A 52 -18.58 38.45 9.31
CA ARG A 52 -19.83 38.60 10.03
C ARG A 52 -19.60 39.04 11.47
N TYR A 53 -18.57 38.50 12.12
CA TYR A 53 -18.23 38.75 13.53
C TYR A 53 -16.97 39.60 13.70
N HIS A 54 -16.54 40.30 12.65
CA HIS A 54 -15.46 41.30 12.74
C HIS A 54 -15.73 42.33 13.85
N ARG A 55 -14.69 42.74 14.60
CA ARG A 55 -14.79 43.69 15.73
C ARG A 55 -15.52 44.98 15.39
N SER A 56 -15.39 45.48 14.16
CA SER A 56 -16.11 46.71 13.76
C SER A 56 -17.64 46.53 13.68
N ARG A 57 -18.12 45.30 13.49
CA ARG A 57 -19.56 44.95 13.46
C ARG A 57 -20.03 44.38 14.80
N HIS A 58 -19.15 43.65 15.50
CA HIS A 58 -19.42 43.00 16.79
C HIS A 58 -18.33 43.40 17.78
N PRO A 59 -18.44 44.58 18.42
CA PRO A 59 -17.39 45.13 19.27
C PRO A 59 -17.25 44.42 20.63
N VAL A 60 -18.29 43.72 21.07
CA VAL A 60 -18.32 42.92 22.30
C VAL A 60 -18.52 41.46 21.91
N ALA A 61 -17.68 40.57 22.45
CA ALA A 61 -17.78 39.13 22.23
C ALA A 61 -18.84 38.50 23.13
N ASP A 62 -19.51 37.47 22.63
CA ASP A 62 -20.33 36.58 23.44
C ASP A 62 -19.42 35.52 24.07
N HIS A 63 -19.51 35.40 25.40
CA HIS A 63 -18.72 34.46 26.20
C HIS A 63 -19.55 33.29 26.73
N GLU A 64 -20.88 33.34 26.63
CA GLU A 64 -21.75 32.24 27.08
C GLU A 64 -21.94 31.21 25.96
N GLY A 65 -22.01 31.65 24.70
CA GLY A 65 -22.09 30.77 23.55
C GLY A 65 -23.44 30.05 23.42
N VAL A 66 -23.44 28.86 22.80
CA VAL A 66 -24.66 28.10 22.53
C VAL A 66 -25.14 27.41 23.81
N THR A 67 -26.27 27.83 24.35
CA THR A 67 -26.88 27.25 25.56
C THR A 67 -27.85 26.10 25.28
N SER A 68 -28.21 25.87 24.01
CA SER A 68 -29.10 24.77 23.62
C SER A 68 -28.36 23.43 23.54
N GLY A 69 -29.05 22.31 23.85
CA GLY A 69 -28.50 20.96 23.72
C GLY A 69 -28.19 20.50 22.29
N ILE A 70 -28.44 21.34 21.27
CA ILE A 70 -28.20 21.03 19.86
C ILE A 70 -26.73 20.67 19.62
N SER A 71 -25.78 21.39 20.23
CA SER A 71 -24.35 21.09 20.10
C SER A 71 -24.04 19.66 20.55
N THR A 72 -24.51 19.30 21.74
CA THR A 72 -24.32 17.97 22.32
C THR A 72 -24.91 16.87 21.45
N HIS A 73 -26.13 17.06 20.91
CA HIS A 73 -26.73 16.06 20.02
C HIS A 73 -25.96 15.89 18.71
N LEU A 74 -25.45 16.99 18.13
CA LEU A 74 -24.61 16.94 16.93
C LEU A 74 -23.28 16.21 17.21
N GLU A 75 -22.65 16.48 18.35
CA GLU A 75 -21.42 15.79 18.78
C GLU A 75 -21.64 14.27 18.88
N PHE A 76 -22.71 13.84 19.55
CA PHE A 76 -23.06 12.41 19.62
C PHE A 76 -23.36 11.80 18.25
N ALA A 77 -24.03 12.54 17.38
CA ALA A 77 -24.32 12.08 16.03
C ALA A 77 -23.04 11.88 15.21
N VAL A 78 -22.08 12.80 15.28
CA VAL A 78 -20.79 12.69 14.59
C VAL A 78 -20.03 11.47 15.11
N VAL A 79 -19.91 11.31 16.43
CA VAL A 79 -19.21 10.16 17.04
C VAL A 79 -19.83 8.83 16.59
N LEU A 80 -21.16 8.75 16.57
CA LEU A 80 -21.86 7.54 16.11
C LEU A 80 -21.60 7.27 14.63
N ILE A 81 -21.66 8.29 13.77
CA ILE A 81 -21.39 8.16 12.33
C ILE A 81 -19.95 7.68 12.10
N GLU A 82 -18.97 8.28 12.78
CA GLU A 82 -17.57 7.88 12.66
C GLU A 82 -17.34 6.44 13.13
N ALA A 83 -17.96 6.03 14.25
CA ALA A 83 -17.87 4.66 14.74
C ALA A 83 -18.44 3.65 13.71
N VAL A 84 -19.57 3.97 13.09
CA VAL A 84 -20.18 3.14 12.04
C VAL A 84 -19.30 3.10 10.78
N LEU A 85 -18.76 4.24 10.34
CA LEU A 85 -17.86 4.29 9.18
C LEU A 85 -16.58 3.50 9.44
N LEU A 86 -15.98 3.59 10.64
CA LEU A 86 -14.75 2.90 10.96
C LEU A 86 -14.96 1.39 11.13
N VAL A 87 -15.86 0.99 12.04
CA VAL A 87 -16.05 -0.41 12.44
C VAL A 87 -16.93 -1.16 11.45
N GLY A 88 -17.96 -0.52 10.92
CA GLY A 88 -18.93 -1.14 10.01
C GLY A 88 -18.47 -1.17 8.55
N PHE A 89 -17.58 -0.27 8.13
CA PHE A 89 -17.18 -0.15 6.73
C PHE A 89 -15.66 -0.24 6.51
N ALA A 90 -14.87 0.66 7.11
CA ALA A 90 -13.44 0.79 6.80
C ALA A 90 -12.63 -0.46 7.20
N VAL A 91 -12.81 -0.96 8.43
CA VAL A 91 -12.09 -2.15 8.92
C VAL A 91 -12.44 -3.41 8.11
N PRO A 92 -13.72 -3.76 7.87
CA PRO A 92 -14.08 -4.91 7.02
C PRO A 92 -13.56 -4.79 5.58
N LEU A 93 -13.62 -3.60 4.98
CA LEU A 93 -13.14 -3.38 3.62
C LEU A 93 -11.63 -3.55 3.51
N TRP A 94 -10.87 -3.03 4.49
CA TRP A 94 -9.44 -3.22 4.57
C TRP A 94 -9.08 -4.71 4.77
N ALA A 95 -9.74 -5.38 5.71
CA ALA A 95 -9.55 -6.81 5.97
C ALA A 95 -9.80 -7.65 4.71
N LYS A 96 -10.83 -7.31 3.92
CA LYS A 96 -11.08 -7.94 2.63
C LYS A 96 -9.88 -7.80 1.68
N ARG A 97 -9.28 -6.62 1.59
CA ARG A 97 -8.12 -6.38 0.70
C ARG A 97 -6.88 -7.15 1.15
N VAL A 98 -6.59 -7.19 2.44
CA VAL A 98 -5.32 -7.73 2.94
C VAL A 98 -5.37 -9.21 3.29
N ASN A 99 -6.54 -9.78 3.62
CA ASN A 99 -6.64 -11.18 4.05
C ASN A 99 -7.19 -12.12 2.96
N GLN A 100 -7.82 -11.59 1.89
CA GLN A 100 -8.31 -12.43 0.80
C GLN A 100 -7.23 -12.62 -0.25
N PHE A 101 -6.52 -13.74 -0.17
CA PHE A 101 -5.53 -14.15 -1.15
C PHE A 101 -6.16 -15.02 -2.24
N PRO A 102 -5.64 -14.96 -3.48
CA PRO A 102 -5.97 -15.93 -4.50
C PRO A 102 -5.49 -17.33 -4.09
N GLU A 103 -6.11 -18.37 -4.62
CA GLU A 103 -5.65 -19.74 -4.39
C GLU A 103 -4.24 -19.94 -4.98
N THR A 104 -3.37 -20.61 -4.23
CA THR A 104 -1.95 -20.78 -4.58
C THR A 104 -1.75 -21.51 -5.91
N ARG A 105 -2.63 -22.46 -6.25
CA ARG A 105 -2.58 -23.21 -7.51
C ARG A 105 -2.71 -22.33 -8.76
N ASP A 106 -3.42 -21.20 -8.64
CA ASP A 106 -3.69 -20.28 -9.75
C ASP A 106 -2.72 -19.09 -9.76
N ALA A 107 -1.92 -18.94 -8.70
CA ALA A 107 -0.95 -17.88 -8.52
C ALA A 107 0.48 -18.35 -8.81
N ILE A 108 1.36 -17.39 -9.08
CA ILE A 108 2.81 -17.61 -9.03
C ILE A 108 3.28 -17.22 -7.65
N LEU A 109 4.02 -18.12 -7.02
CA LEU A 109 4.65 -17.87 -5.74
C LEU A 109 6.07 -17.34 -5.99
N VAL A 110 6.42 -16.23 -5.33
CA VAL A 110 7.74 -15.62 -5.42
C VAL A 110 8.19 -15.26 -4.02
N HIS A 111 9.32 -15.79 -3.59
CA HIS A 111 9.98 -15.31 -2.39
C HIS A 111 10.85 -14.09 -2.75
N THR A 112 10.58 -12.97 -2.10
CA THR A 112 11.27 -11.71 -2.36
C THR A 112 12.04 -11.29 -1.12
N VAL A 113 13.34 -11.02 -1.30
CA VAL A 113 14.24 -10.62 -0.21
C VAL A 113 14.76 -9.21 -0.44
N GLY A 114 14.48 -8.33 0.52
CA GLY A 114 15.13 -7.02 0.64
C GLY A 114 16.49 -7.14 1.30
N GLN A 115 17.47 -6.43 0.76
CA GLN A 115 18.79 -6.23 1.36
C GLN A 115 19.30 -4.82 1.02
N GLN A 116 20.24 -4.28 1.79
CA GLN A 116 20.95 -3.06 1.44
C GLN A 116 21.87 -3.31 0.23
N PHE A 117 21.65 -2.73 -0.95
CA PHE A 117 20.49 -1.99 -1.44
C PHE A 117 20.00 -2.63 -2.75
N ASN A 118 19.37 -3.80 -2.65
CA ASN A 118 18.88 -4.58 -3.79
C ASN A 118 17.69 -5.47 -3.41
N TRP A 119 16.93 -5.87 -4.42
CA TRP A 119 15.90 -6.91 -4.32
C TRP A 119 16.40 -8.21 -4.95
N THR A 120 16.17 -9.34 -4.29
CA THR A 120 16.39 -10.67 -4.86
C THR A 120 15.05 -11.39 -4.93
N PHE A 121 14.74 -11.95 -6.10
CA PHE A 121 13.54 -12.74 -6.33
C PHE A 121 13.91 -14.20 -6.50
N HIS A 122 13.14 -15.06 -5.85
CA HIS A 122 13.30 -16.50 -5.85
C HIS A 122 11.97 -17.12 -6.27
N LEU A 123 11.98 -17.84 -7.38
CA LEU A 123 10.83 -18.57 -7.91
C LEU A 123 11.10 -20.06 -7.79
N PRO A 124 10.07 -20.87 -7.50
CA PRO A 124 10.20 -22.31 -7.58
C PRO A 124 10.41 -22.70 -9.04
N GLY A 125 11.13 -23.81 -9.25
CA GLY A 125 11.27 -24.40 -10.56
C GLY A 125 9.97 -25.05 -11.09
N PRO A 126 10.06 -25.83 -12.18
CA PRO A 126 8.93 -26.60 -12.71
C PRO A 126 8.26 -27.55 -11.71
N ASP A 127 8.95 -27.95 -10.64
CA ASP A 127 8.39 -28.77 -9.57
C ASP A 127 7.43 -28.01 -8.62
N GLY A 128 7.42 -26.68 -8.70
CA GLY A 128 6.59 -25.80 -7.88
C GLY A 128 6.96 -25.75 -6.39
N THR A 129 8.13 -26.28 -6.01
CA THR A 129 8.56 -26.41 -4.62
C THR A 129 9.84 -25.63 -4.39
N PHE A 130 9.86 -24.74 -3.39
CA PHE A 130 11.10 -24.06 -3.03
C PHE A 130 12.08 -25.02 -2.36
N GLY A 131 13.35 -24.90 -2.73
CA GLY A 131 14.44 -25.49 -1.97
C GLY A 131 14.48 -24.99 -0.53
N ARG A 132 14.99 -25.85 0.36
CA ARG A 132 15.19 -25.52 1.77
C ARG A 132 16.09 -24.29 1.90
N ARG A 133 15.68 -23.39 2.79
CA ARG A 133 16.45 -22.23 3.22
C ARG A 133 16.84 -22.36 4.68
N ASP A 134 18.01 -21.89 5.03
CA ASP A 134 18.54 -21.90 6.39
C ASP A 134 19.31 -20.60 6.67
N VAL A 135 19.09 -20.03 7.85
CA VAL A 135 19.71 -18.77 8.25
C VAL A 135 21.23 -18.90 8.37
N ASP A 136 21.72 -20.09 8.74
CA ASP A 136 23.15 -20.37 8.89
C ASP A 136 23.86 -20.42 7.53
N LEU A 137 23.11 -20.57 6.44
CA LEU A 137 23.62 -20.56 5.07
C LEU A 137 23.62 -19.16 4.44
N VAL A 138 23.05 -18.16 5.12
CA VAL A 138 22.97 -16.79 4.61
C VAL A 138 24.36 -16.16 4.56
N SER A 139 24.76 -15.71 3.38
CA SER A 139 26.03 -15.03 3.15
C SER A 139 25.89 -13.95 2.08
N ASN A 140 27.00 -13.32 1.69
CA ASN A 140 26.99 -12.34 0.61
C ASN A 140 26.77 -12.97 -0.77
N SER A 141 27.21 -14.22 -0.98
CA SER A 141 26.97 -14.98 -2.21
C SER A 141 25.68 -15.83 -2.15
N ASN A 142 25.11 -16.04 -0.97
CA ASN A 142 23.85 -16.74 -0.77
C ASN A 142 22.90 -15.90 0.12
N PRO A 143 22.32 -14.81 -0.40
CA PRO A 143 21.47 -13.92 0.40
C PRO A 143 20.16 -14.58 0.85
N LEU A 144 19.73 -15.64 0.17
CA LEU A 144 18.51 -16.40 0.49
C LEU A 144 18.73 -17.49 1.55
N GLY A 145 19.99 -17.86 1.81
CA GLY A 145 20.30 -19.03 2.64
C GLY A 145 19.87 -20.36 2.00
N LEU A 146 19.82 -20.42 0.67
CA LEU A 146 19.38 -21.62 -0.07
C LEU A 146 20.37 -22.77 0.11
N ASP A 147 19.87 -23.97 0.44
CA ASP A 147 20.66 -25.19 0.54
C ASP A 147 20.78 -25.87 -0.83
N ASN A 148 21.93 -25.72 -1.49
CA ASN A 148 22.18 -26.31 -2.80
C ASN A 148 22.23 -27.86 -2.79
N ASN A 149 22.28 -28.49 -1.61
CA ASN A 149 22.20 -29.95 -1.50
C ASN A 149 20.76 -30.46 -1.54
N ASP A 150 19.77 -29.60 -1.34
CA ASP A 150 18.36 -29.94 -1.47
C ASP A 150 18.03 -30.21 -2.95
N PRO A 151 17.48 -31.38 -3.29
CA PRO A 151 17.01 -31.66 -4.64
C PRO A 151 16.01 -30.63 -5.20
N ALA A 152 15.16 -30.04 -4.34
CA ALA A 152 14.18 -29.01 -4.75
C ALA A 152 14.84 -27.65 -5.03
N ALA A 153 16.07 -27.41 -4.57
CA ALA A 153 16.79 -26.17 -4.88
C ALA A 153 17.41 -26.18 -6.28
N LYS A 154 17.41 -27.32 -7.00
CA LYS A 154 18.19 -27.48 -8.24
C LYS A 154 17.56 -26.81 -9.45
N ASP A 155 16.24 -26.68 -9.46
CA ASP A 155 15.46 -26.05 -10.53
C ASP A 155 14.91 -24.67 -10.12
N ASP A 156 15.15 -24.25 -8.89
CA ASP A 156 14.86 -22.91 -8.39
C ASP A 156 15.53 -21.82 -9.24
N ILE A 157 14.79 -20.74 -9.48
CA ILE A 157 15.25 -19.59 -10.25
C ILE A 157 15.45 -18.42 -9.30
N VAL A 158 16.69 -17.93 -9.22
CA VAL A 158 17.06 -16.76 -8.42
C VAL A 158 17.51 -15.64 -9.34
N VAL A 159 16.79 -14.51 -9.31
CA VAL A 159 17.06 -13.35 -10.15
C VAL A 159 17.22 -12.08 -9.30
N PRO A 160 18.33 -11.34 -9.46
CA PRO A 160 18.51 -10.07 -8.78
C PRO A 160 17.86 -8.93 -9.57
N GLY A 161 17.14 -8.05 -8.88
CA GLY A 161 16.69 -6.75 -9.40
C GLY A 161 15.52 -6.78 -10.41
N GLU A 162 15.27 -7.89 -11.11
CA GLU A 162 14.23 -7.96 -12.15
C GLU A 162 13.38 -9.24 -12.05
N LEU A 163 12.07 -9.08 -11.87
CA LEU A 163 11.09 -10.17 -11.77
C LEU A 163 10.12 -10.14 -12.96
N HIS A 164 10.07 -11.24 -13.72
CA HIS A 164 9.12 -11.39 -14.82
C HIS A 164 7.91 -12.21 -14.38
N VAL A 165 6.71 -11.66 -14.60
CA VAL A 165 5.44 -12.34 -14.31
C VAL A 165 4.46 -12.20 -15.48
N PRO A 166 3.66 -13.24 -15.79
CA PRO A 166 2.64 -13.18 -16.81
C PRO A 166 1.49 -12.25 -16.42
N VAL A 167 1.00 -11.50 -17.41
CA VAL A 167 -0.21 -10.69 -17.27
C VAL A 167 -1.44 -11.59 -17.03
N ASN A 168 -2.43 -11.06 -16.30
CA ASN A 168 -3.69 -11.73 -15.92
C ASN A 168 -3.54 -12.97 -15.04
N ARG A 169 -2.37 -13.20 -14.44
CA ARG A 169 -2.15 -14.25 -13.45
C ARG A 169 -1.81 -13.63 -12.10
N SER A 170 -2.38 -14.16 -11.03
CA SER A 170 -2.08 -13.67 -9.69
C SER A 170 -0.64 -13.98 -9.31
N VAL A 171 -0.02 -13.10 -8.54
CA VAL A 171 1.32 -13.24 -7.99
C VAL A 171 1.21 -13.07 -6.48
N ILE A 172 1.70 -14.06 -5.74
CA ILE A 172 1.85 -14.01 -4.29
C ILE A 172 3.33 -13.82 -4.02
N ILE A 173 3.65 -12.72 -3.34
CA ILE A 173 5.00 -12.39 -2.90
C ILE A 173 5.11 -12.76 -1.43
N GLU A 174 5.97 -13.71 -1.11
CA GLU A 174 6.45 -13.96 0.25
C GLU A 174 7.61 -13.01 0.52
N LEU A 175 7.35 -11.94 1.28
CA LEU A 175 8.33 -10.88 1.48
C LEU A 175 9.11 -11.09 2.78
N SER A 176 10.44 -11.04 2.71
CA SER A 176 11.32 -11.03 3.87
C SER A 176 12.49 -10.07 3.70
N SER A 177 13.25 -9.86 4.77
CA SER A 177 14.49 -9.08 4.72
C SER A 177 15.68 -9.85 5.27
N LYS A 178 16.84 -9.65 4.63
CA LYS A 178 18.12 -10.19 5.07
C LYS A 178 18.75 -9.38 6.20
N ASP A 179 18.52 -8.07 6.26
CA ASP A 179 19.27 -7.16 7.13
C ASP A 179 18.39 -6.23 7.97
N VAL A 180 17.86 -5.15 7.39
CA VAL A 180 17.04 -4.12 8.05
C VAL A 180 15.63 -4.11 7.49
N ILE A 181 14.73 -3.28 8.02
CA ILE A 181 13.40 -3.15 7.44
C ILE A 181 13.51 -2.43 6.09
N HIS A 182 12.90 -3.04 5.07
CA HIS A 182 12.64 -2.41 3.76
C HIS A 182 11.14 -2.35 3.53
N ASN A 183 10.71 -1.75 2.43
CA ASN A 183 9.32 -1.82 2.00
C ASN A 183 9.28 -2.06 0.49
N PHE A 184 8.67 -3.17 0.10
CA PHE A 184 8.50 -3.53 -1.30
C PHE A 184 7.27 -2.80 -1.83
N CYS A 185 7.50 -1.68 -2.52
CA CYS A 185 6.45 -0.84 -3.06
C CYS A 185 6.40 -0.96 -4.59
N LEU A 186 5.23 -1.33 -5.11
CA LEU A 186 4.91 -1.33 -6.54
C LEU A 186 3.80 -0.29 -6.79
N PRO A 187 4.15 0.98 -7.07
CA PRO A 187 3.16 2.06 -7.19
C PRO A 187 2.08 1.78 -8.23
N HIS A 188 2.46 1.25 -9.39
CA HIS A 188 1.52 0.91 -10.48
C HIS A 188 0.56 -0.23 -10.12
N MET A 189 0.90 -1.04 -9.12
CA MET A 189 0.05 -2.12 -8.63
C MET A 189 -0.76 -1.72 -7.40
N ARG A 190 -0.54 -0.53 -6.82
CA ARG A 190 -1.17 -0.06 -5.58
C ARG A 190 -0.95 -0.99 -4.39
N ILE A 191 0.26 -1.53 -4.30
CA ILE A 191 0.68 -2.39 -3.19
C ILE A 191 1.99 -1.90 -2.62
N ALA A 192 2.10 -2.00 -1.31
CA ALA A 192 3.31 -1.77 -0.55
C ALA A 192 3.25 -2.66 0.68
N GLN A 193 4.36 -3.30 1.04
CA GLN A 193 4.46 -4.13 2.24
C GLN A 193 5.87 -4.05 2.80
N ASP A 194 5.97 -3.96 4.12
CA ASP A 194 7.25 -3.98 4.81
C ASP A 194 7.88 -5.38 4.73
N ALA A 195 9.15 -5.42 4.34
CA ALA A 195 10.02 -6.57 4.43
C ALA A 195 10.74 -6.52 5.78
N ILE A 196 10.37 -7.41 6.69
CA ILE A 196 10.84 -7.37 8.09
C ILE A 196 11.80 -8.52 8.34
N PRO A 197 13.01 -8.27 8.89
CA PRO A 197 13.93 -9.34 9.26
C PRO A 197 13.28 -10.36 10.20
N GLY A 198 13.48 -11.65 9.93
CA GLY A 198 12.92 -12.75 10.73
C GLY A 198 11.42 -13.02 10.52
N SER A 199 10.77 -12.36 9.57
CA SER A 199 9.36 -12.61 9.22
C SER A 199 9.21 -12.84 7.71
N ILE A 200 8.26 -13.70 7.35
CA ILE A 200 7.76 -13.83 5.97
C ILE A 200 6.36 -13.23 5.96
N ILE A 201 6.20 -12.12 5.23
CA ILE A 201 4.93 -11.39 5.16
C ILE A 201 4.39 -11.52 3.74
N PRO A 202 3.21 -12.14 3.55
CA PRO A 202 2.66 -12.31 2.22
C PRO A 202 2.00 -11.02 1.73
N MET A 203 2.15 -10.74 0.44
CA MET A 203 1.36 -9.76 -0.28
C MET A 203 1.00 -10.31 -1.65
N TRP A 204 0.02 -9.71 -2.34
CA TRP A 204 -0.37 -10.21 -3.65
C TRP A 204 -0.84 -9.11 -4.59
N PHE A 205 -0.66 -9.38 -5.89
CA PHE A 205 -1.21 -8.58 -6.96
C PHE A 205 -1.55 -9.41 -8.19
N LYS A 206 -2.36 -8.86 -9.08
CA LYS A 206 -2.66 -9.44 -10.38
C LYS A 206 -2.47 -8.35 -11.45
N PRO A 207 -1.38 -8.40 -12.24
CA PRO A 207 -1.15 -7.43 -13.30
C PRO A 207 -2.20 -7.60 -14.41
N VAL A 208 -2.71 -6.49 -14.94
CA VAL A 208 -3.71 -6.45 -16.03
C VAL A 208 -3.18 -5.77 -17.29
N LYS A 209 -1.94 -5.28 -17.25
CA LYS A 209 -1.24 -4.65 -18.38
C LYS A 209 0.20 -5.16 -18.42
N THR A 210 0.70 -5.39 -19.63
CA THR A 210 2.11 -5.70 -19.88
C THR A 210 2.94 -4.42 -19.82
N GLY A 211 4.15 -4.51 -19.29
CA GLY A 211 5.10 -3.40 -19.20
C GLY A 211 6.18 -3.67 -18.16
N THR A 212 7.11 -2.74 -18.03
CA THR A 212 8.11 -2.72 -16.96
C THR A 212 7.65 -1.73 -15.89
N TYR A 213 7.62 -2.16 -14.63
CA TYR A 213 7.12 -1.35 -13.52
C TYR A 213 8.17 -1.29 -12.42
N GLU A 214 8.56 -0.09 -12.00
CA GLU A 214 9.59 0.06 -10.98
C GLU A 214 9.08 -0.38 -9.60
N VAL A 215 9.85 -1.24 -8.94
CA VAL A 215 9.80 -1.48 -7.49
C VAL A 215 10.67 -0.43 -6.82
N ILE A 216 10.14 0.25 -5.81
CA ILE A 216 10.91 1.18 -4.98
C ILE A 216 10.97 0.68 -3.54
N CYS A 217 12.06 0.99 -2.84
CA CYS A 217 12.10 0.85 -1.39
C CYS A 217 11.30 1.97 -0.73
N GLY A 218 10.20 1.64 -0.06
CA GLY A 218 9.31 2.60 0.62
C GLY A 218 9.63 2.87 2.10
N GLN A 219 10.70 2.27 2.65
CA GLN A 219 11.08 2.38 4.06
C GLN A 219 12.58 2.68 4.17
N LEU A 220 12.95 3.68 4.97
CA LEU A 220 14.33 4.12 5.10
C LEU A 220 15.23 2.97 5.59
N CYS A 221 16.10 2.49 4.70
CA CYS A 221 16.95 1.33 4.95
C CYS A 221 18.45 1.64 4.94
N GLY A 222 18.86 2.91 4.96
CA GLY A 222 20.27 3.33 5.01
C GLY A 222 20.69 4.26 3.86
N LEU A 223 22.00 4.43 3.66
CA LEU A 223 22.56 5.45 2.75
C LEU A 223 22.16 5.30 1.28
N GLY A 224 21.99 4.06 0.80
CA GLY A 224 21.56 3.76 -0.56
C GLY A 224 20.05 3.59 -0.73
N HIS A 225 19.25 3.95 0.28
CA HIS A 225 17.79 3.77 0.27
C HIS A 225 17.15 4.39 -0.99
N TYR A 226 17.53 5.63 -1.32
CA TYR A 226 16.99 6.37 -2.46
C TYR A 226 17.25 5.70 -3.82
N SER A 227 18.30 4.87 -3.91
CA SER A 227 18.71 4.16 -5.13
C SER A 227 18.30 2.69 -5.15
N MET A 228 17.67 2.20 -4.09
CA MET A 228 17.24 0.81 -3.97
C MET A 228 15.96 0.58 -4.80
N LYS A 229 16.14 -0.01 -5.97
CA LYS A 229 15.10 -0.22 -6.97
C LYS A 229 15.13 -1.65 -7.52
N GLY A 230 14.02 -2.07 -8.10
CA GLY A 230 13.89 -3.27 -8.92
C GLY A 230 12.83 -3.05 -10.00
N SER A 231 12.53 -4.09 -10.76
CA SER A 231 11.49 -4.07 -11.80
C SER A 231 10.75 -5.38 -11.96
#